data_AF-A0AAW1S861-F1
#
_entry.id   AF-A0AAW1S861-F1
#
_cell.length_a   1.000
_cell.length_b   1.000
_cell.length_c   1.000
_cell.angle_alpha   90.00
_cell.angle_beta   90.00
_cell.angle_gamma   90.00
#
_symmetry.space_group_name_H-M   'P 1'
#
loop_
_entity.id
_entity.type
_entity.pdbx_description
1 polymer ?
#
loop_
_entity_poly.entity_id
_entity_poly.type
_entity_poly.pdbx_seq_one_letter_code
_entity_poly.pdbx_strand_id
1 'polypeptide(L)'
;MQGSAPPTPPVDPDNVEFVIFVRAKKFPQWYPLSVVKGGQAANVLVKAMESELGRKLSGNSLVRNIGTVVYKERPKIEQMVRTNMPMLKTFKEFEYGFKIRDKRKPKNWYLPENITIIPPESELGTTVVDNVKNFFTGALKGIGK
;
A
#
# COMPACT_ATOMS: atom_id res chain seq x y z
N MET A 1 -11.46 6.47 -24.27
CA MET A 1 -10.66 7.57 -23.70
C MET A 1 -9.44 6.95 -23.03
N GLN A 2 -8.28 7.04 -23.66
CA GLN A 2 -7.04 6.48 -23.13
C GLN A 2 -6.49 7.51 -22.13
N GLY A 3 -6.82 7.35 -20.85
CA GLY A 3 -6.24 8.19 -19.80
C GLY A 3 -4.73 8.07 -19.87
N SER A 4 -4.02 9.19 -20.03
CA SER A 4 -2.57 9.24 -20.00
C SER A 4 -2.06 8.54 -18.74
N ALA A 5 -1.08 7.64 -18.89
CA ALA A 5 -0.48 6.95 -17.76
C ALA A 5 0.02 7.99 -16.73
N PRO A 6 -0.17 7.76 -15.42
CA PRO A 6 0.26 8.72 -14.42
C PRO A 6 1.79 8.86 -14.45
N PRO A 7 2.31 10.05 -14.05
CA PRO A 7 3.75 10.27 -14.01
C PRO A 7 4.42 9.18 -13.15
N THR A 8 5.57 8.69 -13.60
CA THR A 8 6.31 7.63 -12.90
C THR A 8 7.04 8.24 -11.70
N PRO A 9 6.74 7.81 -10.45
CA PRO A 9 7.48 8.27 -9.29
C PRO A 9 8.96 7.89 -9.39
N PRO A 10 9.89 8.67 -8.80
CA PRO A 10 11.29 8.26 -8.72
C PRO A 10 11.41 6.90 -8.02
N VAL A 11 12.43 6.12 -8.38
CA VAL A 11 12.72 4.82 -7.75
C VAL A 11 13.74 5.05 -6.65
N ASP A 12 13.45 4.62 -5.44
CA ASP A 12 14.44 4.52 -4.38
C ASP A 12 15.39 3.34 -4.64
N PRO A 13 16.71 3.53 -4.79
CA PRO A 13 17.63 2.43 -5.03
C PRO A 13 17.76 1.51 -3.81
N ASP A 14 17.74 2.07 -2.61
CA ASP A 14 18.17 1.40 -1.38
C ASP A 14 17.01 0.72 -0.65
N ASN A 15 15.79 1.24 -0.79
CA ASN A 15 14.64 0.81 -0.02
C ASN A 15 13.57 0.14 -0.88
N VAL A 16 12.92 -0.88 -0.34
CA VAL A 16 11.73 -1.46 -0.94
C VAL A 16 10.62 -0.41 -0.97
N GLU A 17 9.84 -0.43 -2.05
CA GLU A 17 8.72 0.49 -2.24
C GLU A 17 7.42 -0.32 -2.32
N PHE A 18 6.39 0.16 -1.64
CA PHE A 18 5.05 -0.39 -1.67
C PHE A 18 4.13 0.58 -2.39
N VAL A 19 3.28 0.08 -3.28
CA VAL A 19 2.22 0.88 -3.88
C VAL A 19 0.92 0.55 -3.15
N ILE A 20 0.29 1.56 -2.54
CA ILE A 20 -0.99 1.41 -1.85
C ILE A 20 -2.12 1.59 -2.86
N PHE A 21 -3.14 0.74 -2.78
CA PHE A 21 -4.32 0.76 -3.61
C PHE A 21 -5.59 0.85 -2.77
N VAL A 22 -6.64 1.39 -3.37
CA VAL A 22 -8.00 1.41 -2.84
C VAL A 22 -8.99 0.93 -3.88
N ARG A 23 -10.06 0.29 -3.43
CA ARG A 23 -11.29 0.11 -4.22
C ARG A 23 -12.50 0.27 -3.32
N ALA A 24 -13.66 0.54 -3.91
CA ALA A 24 -14.90 0.37 -3.17
C ALA A 24 -15.28 -1.11 -3.10
N LYS A 25 -15.84 -1.59 -1.98
CA LYS A 25 -16.14 -3.02 -1.77
C LYS A 25 -17.07 -3.63 -2.84
N LYS A 26 -17.95 -2.80 -3.41
CA LYS A 26 -18.89 -3.16 -4.49
C LYS A 26 -18.40 -2.78 -5.90
N PHE A 27 -17.11 -2.43 -6.04
CA PHE A 27 -16.53 -1.99 -7.30
C PHE A 27 -15.19 -2.71 -7.54
N PRO A 28 -15.06 -3.55 -8.59
CA PRO A 28 -13.92 -4.45 -8.74
C PRO A 28 -12.60 -3.73 -9.06
N GLN A 29 -12.68 -2.49 -9.56
CA GLN A 29 -11.51 -1.73 -10.00
C GLN A 29 -10.69 -1.22 -8.82
N TRP A 30 -9.40 -1.56 -8.82
CA TRP A 30 -8.40 -0.99 -7.93
C TRP A 30 -7.81 0.31 -8.51
N TYR A 31 -7.61 1.28 -7.63
CA TYR A 31 -7.00 2.57 -7.92
C TYR A 31 -5.72 2.76 -7.08
N PRO A 32 -4.60 3.12 -7.71
CA PRO A 32 -3.36 3.41 -6.99
C PRO A 32 -3.51 4.74 -6.24
N LEU A 33 -2.99 4.77 -5.02
CA LEU A 33 -2.99 5.97 -4.16
C LEU A 33 -1.62 6.62 -4.10
N SER A 34 -0.63 5.88 -3.61
CA SER A 34 0.71 6.43 -3.36
C SER A 34 1.77 5.33 -3.37
N VAL A 35 3.01 5.73 -3.65
CA VAL A 35 4.19 4.89 -3.45
C VAL A 35 4.81 5.27 -2.10
N VAL A 36 5.02 4.25 -1.28
CA VAL A 36 5.51 4.35 0.10
C VAL A 36 6.84 3.63 0.21
N LYS A 37 7.83 4.30 0.80
CA LYS A 37 9.16 3.75 1.04
C LYS A 37 9.22 2.99 2.37
N GLY A 38 9.66 1.75 2.31
CA GLY A 38 10.01 0.96 3.50
C GLY A 38 11.35 1.40 4.09
N GLY A 39 11.57 1.11 5.37
CA GLY A 39 12.88 1.20 6.00
C GLY A 39 13.66 -0.11 5.95
N GLN A 40 14.79 -0.17 6.66
CA GLN A 40 15.62 -1.38 6.71
C GLN A 40 14.85 -2.63 7.15
N ALA A 41 13.94 -2.52 8.13
CA ALA A 41 13.12 -3.64 8.56
C ALA A 41 12.21 -4.17 7.44
N ALA A 42 11.70 -3.29 6.58
CA ALA A 42 10.92 -3.69 5.40
C ALA A 42 11.79 -4.39 4.36
N ASN A 43 13.01 -3.92 4.12
CA ASN A 43 13.97 -4.56 3.21
C ASN A 43 14.25 -6.01 3.65
N VAL A 44 14.52 -6.22 4.95
CA VAL A 44 14.77 -7.55 5.52
C VAL A 44 13.57 -8.47 5.33
N LEU A 45 12.36 -7.98 5.62
CA LEU A 45 11.12 -8.77 5.47
C LEU A 45 10.85 -9.14 4.02
N VAL A 46 10.99 -8.21 3.07
CA VAL A 46 10.78 -8.49 1.65
C VAL A 46 11.83 -9.48 1.12
N LYS A 47 13.09 -9.34 1.53
CA LYS A 47 14.14 -10.30 1.16
C LYS A 47 13.85 -11.70 1.69
N ALA A 48 13.33 -11.83 2.91
CA ALA A 48 12.96 -13.13 3.46
C ALA A 48 11.84 -13.83 2.66
N MET A 49 10.96 -13.07 1.99
CA MET A 49 9.89 -13.61 1.15
C MET A 49 10.35 -14.24 -0.16
N GLU A 50 11.62 -14.12 -0.54
CA GLU A 50 12.17 -14.82 -1.71
C GLU A 50 12.11 -16.34 -1.55
N SER A 51 12.04 -16.83 -0.30
CA SER A 51 11.79 -18.24 0.03
C SER A 51 10.31 -18.52 0.28
N GLU A 52 9.85 -19.74 -0.03
CA GLU A 52 8.44 -20.12 0.20
C GLU A 52 8.05 -20.09 1.68
N LEU A 53 8.95 -20.52 2.57
CA LEU A 53 8.76 -20.50 4.01
C LEU A 53 8.71 -19.06 4.53
N GLY A 54 9.66 -18.22 4.12
CA GLY A 54 9.70 -16.81 4.50
C GLY A 54 8.49 -16.03 3.97
N ARG A 55 7.95 -16.37 2.81
CA ARG A 55 6.72 -15.76 2.29
C ARG A 55 5.52 -15.95 3.21
N LYS A 56 5.33 -17.14 3.80
CA LYS A 56 4.24 -17.40 4.76
C LYS A 56 4.41 -16.61 6.07
N LEU A 57 5.64 -16.55 6.59
CA LEU A 57 5.91 -15.91 7.88
C LEU A 57 5.96 -14.38 7.76
N SER A 58 6.76 -13.86 6.83
CA SER A 58 6.97 -12.43 6.62
C SER A 58 5.80 -11.74 5.92
N GLY A 59 5.03 -12.46 5.10
CA GLY A 59 3.85 -11.93 4.44
C GLY A 59 2.80 -11.41 5.43
N ASN A 60 2.53 -12.17 6.50
CA ASN A 60 1.60 -11.75 7.54
C ASN A 60 2.10 -10.49 8.28
N SER A 61 3.39 -10.40 8.58
CA SER A 61 3.98 -9.20 9.20
C SER A 61 3.88 -7.97 8.29
N LEU A 62 4.10 -8.13 6.99
CA LEU A 62 3.97 -7.04 6.01
C LEU A 62 2.53 -6.52 5.92
N VAL A 63 1.57 -7.43 5.76
CA VAL A 63 0.14 -7.09 5.72
C VAL A 63 -0.25 -6.32 6.98
N ARG A 64 0.21 -6.79 8.15
CA ARG A 64 -0.07 -6.15 9.43
C ARG A 64 0.53 -4.75 9.52
N ASN A 65 1.81 -4.58 9.20
CA ASN A 65 2.51 -3.29 9.28
C ASN A 65 1.92 -2.24 8.32
N ILE A 66 1.67 -2.63 7.06
CA ILE A 66 1.07 -1.75 6.06
C ILE A 66 -0.37 -1.43 6.43
N GLY A 67 -1.14 -2.45 6.84
CA GLY A 67 -2.52 -2.29 7.28
C GLY A 67 -2.66 -1.31 8.44
N THR A 68 -1.82 -1.40 9.47
CA THR A 68 -1.84 -0.45 10.60
C THR A 68 -1.64 1.00 10.14
N VAL A 69 -0.76 1.26 9.17
CA VAL A 69 -0.58 2.61 8.63
C VAL A 69 -1.81 3.07 7.85
N VAL A 70 -2.31 2.21 6.95
CA VAL A 70 -3.45 2.55 6.09
C VAL A 70 -4.67 2.86 6.93
N TYR A 71 -4.97 2.06 7.96
CA TYR A 71 -6.13 2.32 8.83
C TYR A 71 -5.95 3.54 9.72
N LYS A 72 -4.72 3.80 10.19
CA LYS A 72 -4.43 5.03 10.94
C LYS A 72 -4.66 6.30 10.10
N GLU A 73 -4.31 6.26 8.82
CA GLU A 73 -4.52 7.39 7.88
C GLU A 73 -5.86 7.30 7.12
N ARG A 74 -6.74 6.31 7.43
CA ARG A 74 -8.01 6.05 6.73
C ARG A 74 -8.85 7.33 6.54
N PRO A 75 -9.08 8.18 7.55
CA PRO A 75 -9.89 9.38 7.35
C PRO A 75 -9.35 10.31 6.25
N LYS A 76 -8.02 10.49 6.19
CA LYS A 76 -7.38 11.32 5.17
C LYS A 76 -7.41 10.66 3.80
N ILE A 77 -7.14 9.36 3.74
CA ILE A 77 -7.22 8.57 2.51
C ILE A 77 -8.61 8.67 1.91
N GLU A 78 -9.66 8.41 2.70
CA GLU A 78 -11.04 8.45 2.19
C GLU A 78 -11.46 9.86 1.78
N GLN A 79 -11.05 10.90 2.51
CA GLN A 79 -11.28 12.28 2.11
C GLN A 79 -10.64 12.59 0.75
N MET A 80 -9.37 12.22 0.56
CA MET A 80 -8.64 12.39 -0.68
C MET A 80 -9.29 11.60 -1.83
N VAL A 81 -9.66 10.34 -1.60
CA VAL A 81 -10.35 9.50 -2.59
C VAL A 81 -11.67 10.14 -3.01
N ARG A 82 -12.51 10.58 -2.07
CA ARG A 82 -13.80 11.23 -2.40
C ARG A 82 -13.63 12.57 -3.12
N THR A 83 -12.51 13.25 -2.89
CA THR A 83 -12.19 14.54 -3.52
C THR A 83 -11.66 14.36 -4.94
N ASN A 84 -10.69 13.45 -5.12
CA ASN A 84 -9.93 13.30 -6.36
C ASN A 84 -10.49 12.22 -7.30
N MET A 85 -11.37 11.35 -6.79
CA MET A 85 -11.94 10.23 -7.54
C MET A 85 -13.47 10.32 -7.51
N PRO A 86 -14.11 11.15 -8.38
CA PRO A 86 -15.55 11.36 -8.38
C PRO A 86 -16.37 10.07 -8.50
N MET A 87 -15.86 9.07 -9.22
CA MET A 87 -16.50 7.76 -9.36
C MET A 87 -16.60 6.98 -8.04
N LEU A 88 -15.75 7.29 -7.06
CA LEU A 88 -15.75 6.65 -5.74
C LEU A 88 -16.50 7.46 -4.67
N LYS A 89 -16.96 8.68 -4.99
CA LYS A 89 -17.49 9.65 -4.02
C LYS A 89 -18.69 9.15 -3.21
N THR A 90 -19.55 8.31 -3.80
CA THR A 90 -20.81 7.84 -3.19
C THR A 90 -20.67 6.53 -2.41
N PHE A 91 -19.54 5.83 -2.53
CA PHE A 91 -19.34 4.54 -1.87
C PHE A 91 -19.07 4.73 -0.37
N LYS A 92 -19.63 3.85 0.47
CA LYS A 92 -19.49 3.92 1.92
C LYS A 92 -18.34 3.07 2.47
N GLU A 93 -18.02 1.98 1.78
CA GLU A 93 -17.05 0.99 2.23
C GLU A 93 -15.92 0.86 1.21
N PHE A 94 -14.69 0.96 1.70
CA PHE A 94 -13.48 0.81 0.93
C PHE A 94 -12.67 -0.39 1.40
N GLU A 95 -12.00 -1.04 0.45
CA GLU A 95 -10.98 -2.05 0.69
C GLU A 95 -9.63 -1.49 0.27
N TYR A 96 -8.61 -1.91 1.00
CA TYR A 96 -7.25 -1.47 0.79
C TYR A 96 -6.38 -2.66 0.39
N GLY A 97 -5.38 -2.38 -0.43
CA GLY A 97 -4.43 -3.38 -0.86
C GLY A 97 -3.08 -2.75 -1.11
N PHE A 98 -2.07 -3.57 -1.27
CA PHE A 98 -0.76 -3.10 -1.69
C PHE A 98 -0.06 -4.10 -2.59
N LYS A 99 0.96 -3.62 -3.30
CA LYS A 99 1.96 -4.49 -3.93
C LYS A 99 3.35 -3.96 -3.66
N ILE A 100 4.34 -4.83 -3.75
CA ILE A 100 5.74 -4.42 -3.78
C ILE A 100 6.03 -3.92 -5.21
N ARG A 101 6.59 -2.71 -5.34
CA ARG A 101 6.90 -2.10 -6.63
C ARG A 101 8.05 -2.85 -7.29
N ASP A 102 7.85 -3.29 -8.53
CA ASP A 102 8.94 -3.83 -9.35
C ASP A 102 9.81 -2.70 -9.89
N LYS A 103 11.00 -2.53 -9.30
CA LYS A 103 11.98 -1.51 -9.70
C LYS A 103 12.50 -1.70 -11.13
N ARG A 104 12.39 -2.91 -11.71
CA ARG A 104 12.78 -3.20 -13.10
C ARG A 104 11.75 -2.69 -14.12
N LYS A 105 10.50 -2.48 -13.68
CA LYS A 105 9.39 -1.98 -14.49
C LYS A 105 8.71 -0.79 -13.80
N PRO A 106 9.42 0.33 -13.57
CA PRO A 106 8.93 1.40 -12.70
C PRO A 106 7.68 2.10 -13.23
N LYS A 107 7.43 2.06 -14.55
CA LYS A 107 6.23 2.61 -15.20
C LYS A 107 4.96 1.83 -14.85
N ASN A 108 5.07 0.57 -14.42
CA ASN A 108 3.93 -0.30 -14.11
C ASN A 108 3.43 -0.14 -12.66
N TRP A 109 3.95 0.83 -11.91
CA TRP A 109 3.63 1.03 -10.50
C TRP A 109 2.11 1.16 -10.25
N TYR A 110 1.39 1.80 -11.17
CA TYR A 110 -0.04 2.11 -11.05
C TYR A 110 -0.95 0.95 -11.48
N LEU A 111 -0.42 -0.08 -12.14
CA LEU A 111 -1.21 -1.22 -12.63
C LEU A 111 -1.69 -2.10 -11.46
N PRO A 112 -2.96 -2.51 -11.40
CA PRO A 112 -3.52 -3.28 -10.30
C PRO A 112 -3.22 -4.79 -10.42
N GLU A 113 -1.94 -5.13 -10.42
CA GLU A 113 -1.46 -6.52 -10.57
C GLU A 113 -0.90 -7.04 -9.23
N ASN A 114 -1.20 -8.31 -8.92
CA ASN A 114 -0.69 -9.01 -7.73
C ASN A 114 -0.94 -8.24 -6.41
N ILE A 115 -2.12 -7.63 -6.29
CA ILE A 115 -2.50 -6.87 -5.10
C ILE A 115 -2.72 -7.82 -3.94
N THR A 116 -1.97 -7.61 -2.86
CA THR A 116 -2.22 -8.24 -1.57
C THR A 116 -3.28 -7.41 -0.84
N ILE A 117 -4.43 -8.05 -0.57
CA ILE A 117 -5.54 -7.40 0.12
C ILE A 117 -5.19 -7.26 1.60
N ILE A 118 -5.42 -6.08 2.15
CA ILE A 118 -5.30 -5.82 3.58
C ILE A 118 -6.64 -6.20 4.22
N PRO A 119 -6.67 -7.12 5.19
CA PRO A 119 -7.90 -7.50 5.86
C PRO A 119 -8.45 -6.33 6.69
N PRO A 120 -9.74 -6.37 7.07
CA PRO A 120 -10.35 -5.36 7.93
C PRO A 120 -9.53 -5.05 9.18
N GLU A 121 -9.64 -3.81 9.66
CA GLU A 121 -8.90 -3.33 10.85
C GLU A 121 -9.12 -4.23 12.08
N SER A 122 -10.33 -4.79 12.24
CA SER A 122 -10.68 -5.73 13.32
C SER A 122 -9.96 -7.07 13.23
N GLU A 123 -9.52 -7.47 12.04
CA GLU A 123 -8.80 -8.72 11.78
C GLU A 123 -7.28 -8.51 11.72
N LEU A 124 -6.83 -7.25 11.69
CA LEU A 124 -5.42 -6.94 11.88
C LEU A 124 -5.06 -7.15 13.34
N GLY A 125 -4.11 -8.07 13.59
CA GLY A 125 -3.52 -8.19 14.91
C GLY A 125 -2.89 -6.86 15.36
N THR A 126 -2.75 -6.66 16.67
CA THR A 126 -2.11 -5.49 17.30
C THR A 126 -0.62 -5.33 16.96
N THR A 127 -0.23 -4.37 16.13
CA THR A 127 1.19 -4.02 15.96
C THR A 127 1.57 -2.86 16.87
N VAL A 128 2.77 -2.92 17.48
CA VAL A 128 3.30 -1.78 18.24
C VAL A 128 3.60 -0.63 17.29
N VAL A 129 3.07 0.56 17.57
CA VAL A 129 3.19 1.76 16.71
C VAL A 129 4.64 2.09 16.37
N ASP A 130 5.58 1.83 17.27
CA ASP A 130 7.01 2.08 17.02
C ASP A 130 7.63 1.10 16.02
N ASN A 131 7.15 -0.15 15.97
CA ASN A 131 7.56 -1.08 14.91
C ASN A 131 7.12 -0.59 13.54
N VAL A 132 5.94 0.03 13.46
CA VAL A 132 5.40 0.60 12.22
C VAL A 132 6.20 1.81 11.76
N LYS A 133 6.61 2.69 12.67
CA LYS A 133 7.47 3.84 12.35
C LYS A 133 8.84 3.38 11.82
N ASN A 134 9.45 2.37 12.44
CA ASN A 134 10.74 1.84 11.99
C ASN A 134 10.62 1.09 10.65
N PHE A 135 9.44 0.52 10.38
CA PHE A 135 9.15 -0.16 9.13
C PHE A 135 9.01 0.81 7.93
N PHE A 136 8.66 2.08 8.15
CA PHE A 136 8.51 3.07 7.09
C PHE A 136 9.37 4.32 7.32
N THR A 137 10.25 4.67 6.37
CA THR A 137 11.07 5.89 6.45
C THR A 137 10.20 7.14 6.19
N GLY A 138 9.63 7.72 7.24
CA GLY A 138 8.86 8.97 7.17
C GLY A 138 7.52 8.90 6.41
N ALA A 139 7.05 7.70 6.05
CA ALA A 139 5.93 7.53 5.12
C ALA A 139 4.55 7.93 5.66
N LEU A 140 4.38 8.03 6.98
CA LEU A 140 3.09 8.44 7.57
C LEU A 140 2.61 9.81 7.08
N LYS A 141 3.52 10.69 6.62
CA LYS A 141 3.18 12.04 6.16
C LYS A 141 2.74 12.14 4.69
N GLY A 142 2.89 11.08 3.89
CA GLY A 142 2.71 11.14 2.43
C GLY A 142 1.44 10.45 1.90
N ILE A 143 0.79 9.62 2.70
CA ILE A 143 -0.40 8.87 2.26
C ILE A 143 -1.61 9.80 2.34
N GLY A 144 -2.15 10.19 1.18
CA GLY A 144 -3.32 11.07 1.10
C GLY A 144 -3.03 12.58 0.98
N LYS A 145 -1.79 12.96 0.62
CA LYS A 145 -1.52 14.27 0.01
C LYS A 145 -1.97 14.30 -1.44
#